data_AF-A0A7G8HBR5-F1
#
_entry.id   AF-A0A7G8HBR5-F1
#
_cell.length_a   1.000
_cell.length_b   1.000
_cell.length_c   1.000
_cell.angle_alpha   90.00
_cell.angle_beta   90.00
_cell.angle_gamma   90.00
#
_symmetry.space_group_name_H-M   'P 1'
#
loop_
_entity.id
_entity.type
_entity.pdbx_description
1 polymer ?
#
loop_
_entity_poly.entity_id
_entity_poly.type
_entity_poly.pdbx_seq_one_letter_code
_entity_poly.pdbx_strand_id
1 'polypeptide(L)'
;MGLLQTIQGRLLQYDSPSRQLQQAHFDAARRLAQAQFQFADAELSQRLWQDVADRDLDVDRILNLLYGCWFQEDAAAMRAADADYQVRRQQELIPGVFEHC
;
A
#
# COMPACT_ATOMS: atom_id res chain seq x y z
N MET A 1 31.20 30.71 3.69
CA MET A 1 29.73 30.54 3.68
C MET A 1 29.36 29.67 2.47
N GLY A 2 29.12 28.36 2.63
CA GLY A 2 28.75 27.52 1.46
C GLY A 2 28.78 26.01 1.65
N LEU A 3 29.44 25.49 2.69
CA LEU A 3 29.53 24.04 2.93
C LEU A 3 28.31 23.45 3.66
N LEU A 4 27.57 24.27 4.42
CA LEU A 4 26.36 23.81 5.12
C LEU A 4 25.12 23.76 4.22
N GLN A 5 25.08 24.56 3.15
CA GLN A 5 23.94 24.57 2.22
C GLN A 5 23.95 23.39 1.24
N THR A 6 25.13 22.83 0.92
CA THR A 6 25.23 21.66 0.03
C THR A 6 24.87 20.34 0.72
N ILE A 7 25.07 20.24 2.05
CA ILE A 7 24.60 19.09 2.83
C ILE A 7 23.07 19.14 2.99
N GLN A 8 22.48 20.33 3.14
CA GLN A 8 21.02 20.51 3.19
C GLN A 8 20.33 20.12 1.87
N GLY A 9 20.98 20.29 0.71
CA GLY A 9 20.47 19.81 -0.58
C GLY A 9 20.70 18.32 -0.85
N ARG A 10 21.70 17.69 -0.19
CA ARG A 10 22.05 16.27 -0.31
C ARG A 10 21.55 15.37 0.81
N LEU A 11 20.81 15.90 1.79
CA LEU A 11 19.79 15.14 2.53
C LEU A 11 18.58 14.84 1.61
N LEU A 12 18.90 14.53 0.35
CA LEU A 12 18.17 13.73 -0.62
C LEU A 12 17.30 12.74 0.12
N GLN A 13 15.99 12.99 0.09
CA GLN A 13 14.95 12.01 -0.21
C GLN A 13 15.22 10.60 0.34
N TYR A 14 15.65 10.50 1.59
CA TYR A 14 15.72 9.23 2.27
C TYR A 14 14.27 8.87 2.59
N ASP A 15 13.66 8.20 1.63
CA ASP A 15 12.38 7.56 1.86
C ASP A 15 12.66 6.30 2.67
N SER A 16 12.11 6.26 3.89
CA SER A 16 12.29 5.10 4.77
C SER A 16 11.82 3.84 4.05
N PRO A 17 12.48 2.67 4.21
CA PRO A 17 12.07 1.42 3.55
C PRO A 17 10.58 1.10 3.72
N SER A 18 10.01 1.45 4.88
CA SER A 18 8.59 1.28 5.19
C SER A 18 7.67 2.12 4.31
N ARG A 19 8.08 3.36 3.97
CA ARG A 19 7.34 4.24 3.06
C ARG A 19 7.47 3.77 1.61
N GLN A 20 8.65 3.34 1.19
CA GLN A 20 8.84 2.74 -0.14
C GLN A 20 7.96 1.50 -0.32
N LEU A 21 7.91 0.64 0.71
CA LEU A 21 7.04 -0.53 0.70
C LEU A 21 5.56 -0.14 0.70
N GLN A 22 5.15 0.85 1.49
CA GLN A 22 3.77 1.36 1.46
C GLN A 22 3.41 1.90 0.06
N GLN A 23 4.28 2.69 -0.56
CA GLN A 23 4.06 3.21 -1.89
C GLN A 23 3.97 2.09 -2.94
N ALA A 24 4.77 1.04 -2.81
CA ALA A 24 4.68 -0.15 -3.66
C ALA A 24 3.30 -0.82 -3.61
N HIS A 25 2.69 -0.92 -2.42
CA HIS A 25 1.33 -1.45 -2.27
C HIS A 25 0.30 -0.51 -2.90
N PHE A 26 0.47 0.81 -2.74
CA PHE A 26 -0.46 1.79 -3.32
C PHE A 26 -0.42 1.77 -4.85
N ASP A 27 0.78 1.73 -5.43
CA ASP A 27 0.94 1.67 -6.87
C ASP A 27 0.39 0.36 -7.44
N ALA A 28 0.59 -0.77 -6.76
CA ALA A 28 0.02 -2.06 -7.14
C ALA A 28 -1.53 -2.02 -7.12
N ALA A 29 -2.12 -1.55 -6.02
CA ALA A 29 -3.57 -1.42 -5.88
C ALA A 29 -4.19 -0.49 -6.94
N ARG A 30 -3.54 0.64 -7.25
CA ARG A 30 -3.98 1.56 -8.32
C ARG A 30 -3.98 0.92 -9.69
N ARG A 31 -2.88 0.27 -10.06
CA ARG A 31 -2.75 -0.41 -11.36
C ARG A 31 -3.77 -1.53 -11.50
N LEU A 32 -3.99 -2.31 -10.42
CA LEU A 32 -5.00 -3.36 -10.38
C LEU A 32 -6.41 -2.78 -10.50
N ALA A 33 -6.72 -1.68 -9.81
CA ALA A 33 -8.01 -1.01 -9.93
C ALA A 33 -8.27 -0.51 -11.35
N GLN A 34 -7.26 0.11 -11.99
CA GLN A 34 -7.37 0.54 -13.40
C GLN A 34 -7.55 -0.66 -14.34
N ALA A 35 -6.74 -1.71 -14.19
CA ALA A 35 -6.84 -2.90 -15.03
C ALA A 35 -8.22 -3.59 -14.91
N GLN A 36 -8.72 -3.77 -13.69
CA GLN A 36 -9.98 -4.47 -13.43
C GLN A 36 -11.21 -3.61 -13.72
N PHE A 37 -11.25 -2.36 -13.24
CA PHE A 37 -12.46 -1.53 -13.29
C PHE A 37 -12.51 -0.59 -14.48
N GLN A 38 -11.38 -0.05 -14.94
CA GLN A 38 -11.35 0.91 -16.05
C GLN A 38 -11.19 0.21 -17.39
N PHE A 39 -10.26 -0.75 -17.49
CA PHE A 39 -9.96 -1.44 -18.75
C PHE A 39 -10.71 -2.77 -18.90
N ALA A 40 -11.21 -3.35 -17.80
CA ALA A 40 -11.77 -4.71 -17.76
C ALA A 40 -10.83 -5.75 -18.40
N ASP A 41 -9.52 -5.53 -18.27
CA ASP A 41 -8.48 -6.36 -18.88
C ASP A 41 -8.04 -7.44 -17.88
N ALA A 42 -8.57 -8.64 -18.09
CA ALA A 42 -8.30 -9.79 -17.25
C ALA A 42 -6.84 -10.26 -17.36
N GLU A 43 -6.22 -10.15 -18.54
CA GLU A 43 -4.84 -10.58 -18.75
C GLU A 43 -3.86 -9.63 -18.04
N LEU A 44 -4.08 -8.32 -18.18
CA LEU A 44 -3.32 -7.31 -17.46
C LEU A 44 -3.49 -7.47 -15.95
N SER A 45 -4.72 -7.68 -15.48
CA SER A 45 -5.00 -7.91 -14.06
C SER A 45 -4.26 -9.14 -13.53
N GLN A 46 -4.23 -10.24 -14.28
CA GLN A 46 -3.49 -11.44 -13.90
C GLN A 46 -1.97 -11.18 -13.83
N ARG A 47 -1.41 -10.47 -14.81
CA ARG A 47 0.02 -10.12 -14.82
C ARG A 47 0.39 -9.22 -13.64
N LEU A 48 -0.49 -8.27 -13.29
CA LEU A 48 -0.28 -7.40 -12.13
C LEU A 48 -0.35 -8.17 -10.81
N TRP A 49 -1.24 -9.16 -10.70
CA TRP A 49 -1.26 -10.06 -9.55
C TRP A 49 0.01 -10.93 -9.45
N GLN A 50 0.58 -11.33 -10.59
CA GLN A 50 1.88 -12.00 -10.60
C GLN A 50 3.01 -11.07 -10.12
N ASP A 51 3.04 -9.80 -10.58
CA ASP A 51 4.01 -8.79 -10.09
C ASP A 51 3.90 -8.57 -8.57
N VAL A 52 2.69 -8.58 -8.04
CA VAL A 52 2.43 -8.50 -6.60
C VAL A 52 3.07 -9.68 -5.85
N ALA A 53 2.92 -10.90 -6.37
CA ALA A 53 3.53 -12.09 -5.79
C ALA A 53 5.07 -12.09 -5.91
N ASP A 54 5.59 -11.72 -7.09
CA ASP A 54 7.03 -11.67 -7.35
C ASP A 54 7.77 -10.65 -6.46
N ARG A 55 7.07 -9.61 -6.02
CA ARG A 55 7.58 -8.54 -5.15
C ARG A 55 7.32 -8.78 -3.66
N ASP A 56 6.76 -9.94 -3.31
CA ASP A 56 6.39 -10.31 -1.93
C ASP A 56 5.49 -9.24 -1.26
N LEU A 57 4.58 -8.65 -2.05
CA LEU A 57 3.63 -7.66 -1.53
C LEU A 57 2.45 -8.36 -0.86
N ASP A 58 1.92 -7.72 0.15
CA ASP A 58 0.83 -8.25 0.96
C ASP A 58 -0.50 -8.17 0.22
N VAL A 59 -0.99 -9.34 -0.19
CA VAL A 59 -2.21 -9.51 -0.97
C VAL A 59 -3.43 -8.98 -0.20
N ASP A 60 -3.55 -9.27 1.10
CA ASP A 60 -4.70 -8.84 1.90
C ASP A 60 -4.76 -7.32 2.01
N ARG A 61 -3.59 -6.70 2.18
CA ARG A 61 -3.46 -5.23 2.21
C ARG A 61 -3.88 -4.62 0.88
N ILE A 62 -3.48 -5.22 -0.25
CA ILE A 62 -3.88 -4.79 -1.59
C ILE A 62 -5.39 -4.96 -1.81
N LEU A 63 -5.98 -6.09 -1.37
CA LEU A 63 -7.43 -6.32 -1.45
C LEU A 63 -8.20 -5.28 -0.63
N ASN A 64 -7.72 -4.94 0.57
CA ASN A 64 -8.31 -3.86 1.37
C ASN A 64 -8.22 -2.51 0.63
N LEU A 65 -7.12 -2.21 -0.05
CA LEU A 65 -7.00 -0.97 -0.82
C LEU A 65 -7.87 -0.97 -2.08
N LEU A 66 -8.09 -2.13 -2.70
CA LEU A 66 -8.94 -2.27 -3.88
C LEU A 66 -10.42 -2.05 -3.53
N TYR A 67 -10.91 -2.72 -2.47
CA TYR A 67 -12.34 -2.75 -2.15
C TYR A 67 -12.75 -1.86 -0.98
N GLY A 68 -11.81 -1.49 -0.10
CA GLY A 68 -12.04 -0.64 1.07
C GLY A 68 -11.69 0.84 0.85
N CYS A 69 -10.95 1.18 -0.21
CA CYS A 69 -10.70 2.57 -0.57
C CYS A 69 -11.79 3.07 -1.53
N TRP A 70 -12.39 4.22 -1.20
CA TRP A 70 -13.40 4.87 -2.04
C TRP A 70 -12.82 5.37 -3.37
N PHE A 71 -11.57 5.86 -3.35
CA PHE A 71 -10.92 6.40 -4.55
C PHE A 71 -9.42 6.11 -4.54
N GLN A 72 -8.99 5.25 -5.45
CA GLN A 72 -7.62 4.77 -5.50
C GLN A 72 -6.66 5.85 -6.03
N GLU A 73 -7.14 6.84 -6.79
CA GLU A 73 -6.26 7.93 -7.25
C GLU A 73 -5.99 8.99 -6.16
N ASP A 74 -6.84 9.08 -5.12
CA ASP A 74 -6.60 9.99 -3.99
C ASP A 74 -5.63 9.38 -2.98
N ALA A 75 -4.45 9.99 -2.88
CA ALA A 75 -3.41 9.58 -1.94
C ALA A 75 -3.80 9.78 -0.47
N ALA A 76 -4.73 10.68 -0.14
CA ALA A 76 -5.24 10.83 1.22
C ALA A 76 -6.18 9.67 1.57
N ALA A 77 -7.14 9.35 0.69
CA ALA A 77 -8.04 8.22 0.86
C ALA A 77 -7.29 6.89 0.98
N MET A 78 -6.28 6.63 0.14
CA MET A 78 -5.46 5.43 0.23
C MET A 78 -4.71 5.31 1.56
N ARG A 79 -4.14 6.41 2.05
CA ARG A 79 -3.45 6.42 3.35
C ARG A 79 -4.40 6.17 4.51
N ALA A 80 -5.61 6.72 4.47
CA ALA A 80 -6.62 6.48 5.50
C ALA A 80 -7.05 5.00 5.52
N ALA A 81 -7.40 4.43 4.36
CA ALA A 81 -7.79 3.03 4.25
C ALA A 81 -6.67 2.06 4.67
N ASP A 82 -5.42 2.42 4.38
CA ASP A 82 -4.24 1.66 4.80
C ASP A 82 -4.03 1.70 6.31
N ALA A 83 -4.15 2.89 6.92
CA ALA A 83 -4.03 3.06 8.37
C ALA A 83 -5.10 2.27 9.11
N ASP A 84 -6.36 2.34 8.65
CA ASP A 84 -7.47 1.59 9.24
C ASP A 84 -7.27 0.07 9.13
N TYR A 85 -6.70 -0.40 8.02
CA TYR A 85 -6.33 -1.80 7.86
C TYR A 85 -5.21 -2.23 8.81
N GLN A 86 -4.16 -1.42 8.95
CA GLN A 86 -3.07 -1.73 9.87
C GLN A 86 -3.55 -1.81 11.32
N VAL A 87 -4.43 -0.90 11.75
CA VAL A 87 -5.05 -0.93 13.09
C VAL A 87 -5.87 -2.20 13.27
N ARG A 88 -6.73 -2.55 12.31
CA ARG A 88 -7.54 -3.79 12.37
C ARG A 88 -6.67 -5.05 12.42
N ARG A 89 -5.67 -5.13 11.55
CA ARG A 89 -4.74 -6.27 11.53
C ARG A 89 -3.97 -6.41 12.84
N GLN A 90 -3.55 -5.30 13.45
CA GLN A 90 -2.93 -5.33 14.77
C GLN A 90 -3.90 -5.85 15.85
N GLN A 91 -5.19 -5.51 15.77
CA GLN A 91 -6.20 -6.00 16.71
C GLN A 91 -6.47 -7.51 16.54
N GLU A 92 -6.47 -8.02 15.31
CA GLU A 92 -6.63 -9.46 15.02
C GLU A 92 -5.45 -10.31 15.51
N LEU A 93 -4.25 -9.71 15.58
CA LEU A 93 -3.03 -10.35 16.10
C LEU A 93 -2.95 -10.36 17.63
N ILE A 94 -3.74 -9.54 18.33
CA ILE A 94 -3.94 -9.68 19.77
C ILE A 94 -4.84 -10.91 19.91
N PRO A 95 -4.38 -12.03 20.50
CA PRO A 95 -5.27 -13.15 20.76
C PRO A 95 -6.41 -12.60 21.60
N GLY A 96 -7.60 -12.53 20.99
CA GLY A 96 -8.81 -12.24 21.73
C GLY A 96 -8.81 -13.21 22.91
N VAL A 97 -9.03 -12.67 24.09
CA VAL A 97 -9.44 -13.41 25.28
C VAL A 97 -10.67 -14.24 24.87
N PHE A 98 -10.45 -15.40 24.29
CA PHE A 98 -11.46 -16.46 24.21
C PHE A 98 -11.44 -17.17 25.57
N GLU A 99 -11.61 -16.41 26.64
CA GLU A 99 -12.20 -16.91 27.87
C GLU A 99 -13.71 -16.64 27.76
N HIS A 100 -14.48 -17.71 27.85
CA HIS A 100 -15.95 -17.77 27.96
C HIS A 100 -16.75 -17.65 26.67
N CYS A 101 -17.03 -18.81 26.06
CA CYS A 101 -18.36 -19.44 26.06
C CYS A 101 -18.22 -20.96 25.86
#